data_AF-A0A1Q5DEA1-F1
#
_entry.id   AF-A0A1Q5DEA1-F1
#
_cell.length_a   1.000
_cell.length_b   1.000
_cell.length_c   1.000
_cell.angle_alpha   90.00
_cell.angle_beta   90.00
_cell.angle_gamma   90.00
#
_symmetry.space_group_name_H-M   'P 1'
#
loop_
_entity.id
_entity.type
_entity.pdbx_description
1 polymer ?
#
loop_
_entity_poly.entity_id
_entity_poly.type
_entity_poly.pdbx_seq_one_letter_code
_entity_poly.pdbx_strand_id
1 'polypeptide(L)'
;MLLPRGGPGRISPAQAHHMIQEGTAVLLDVREADEYRAGHAPGALHMPLSRPAAGADPPDGPAGRGLVLICRSGRRSRDAAHLLAGRGVASVDVIGGMDDWAARGLLVTDAHGRAGGVI
;
A
#
# COMPACT_ATOMS: atom_id res chain seq x y z
N MET A 1 8.16 12.73 -10.81
CA MET A 1 7.42 13.65 -9.91
C MET A 1 7.73 13.23 -8.48
N LEU A 2 8.55 13.99 -7.75
CA LEU A 2 8.88 13.70 -6.34
C LEU A 2 7.69 14.07 -5.45
N LEU A 3 7.39 13.22 -4.46
CA LEU A 3 6.34 13.46 -3.47
C LEU A 3 6.66 14.73 -2.62
N PRO A 4 5.66 15.58 -2.30
CA PRO A 4 5.88 16.86 -1.61
C PRO A 4 6.30 16.71 -0.13
N ARG A 5 7.01 17.73 0.40
CA ARG A 5 7.59 17.81 1.76
C ARG A 5 6.60 18.10 2.91
N GLY A 6 5.30 17.88 2.70
CA GLY A 6 4.31 17.80 3.79
C GLY A 6 4.33 16.40 4.39
N GLY A 7 3.67 16.17 5.55
CA GLY A 7 3.43 14.81 6.05
C GLY A 7 2.89 13.89 4.94
N PRO A 8 3.01 12.56 5.08
CA PRO A 8 2.76 11.64 3.97
C PRO A 8 1.40 11.92 3.35
N GLY A 9 1.41 12.20 2.05
CA GLY A 9 0.21 12.50 1.28
C GLY A 9 -0.77 11.33 1.31
N ARG A 10 -2.05 11.63 1.12
CA ARG A 10 -3.10 10.60 1.07
C ARG A 10 -3.77 10.62 -0.30
N ILE A 11 -3.99 9.45 -0.88
CA ILE A 11 -4.54 9.30 -2.22
C ILE A 11 -5.74 8.34 -2.23
N SER A 12 -6.61 8.48 -3.22
CA SER A 12 -7.73 7.54 -3.43
C SER A 12 -7.25 6.20 -4.01
N PRO A 13 -8.06 5.12 -3.89
CA PRO A 13 -7.74 3.85 -4.56
C PRO A 13 -7.58 3.98 -6.08
N ALA A 14 -8.35 4.87 -6.72
CA ALA A 14 -8.24 5.13 -8.16
C ALA A 14 -6.89 5.75 -8.54
N GLN A 15 -6.41 6.72 -7.75
CA GLN A 15 -5.09 7.32 -7.95
C GLN A 15 -3.98 6.30 -7.71
N ALA A 16 -4.10 5.50 -6.63
CA ALA A 16 -3.15 4.42 -6.35
C ALA A 16 -3.08 3.43 -7.51
N HIS A 17 -4.23 2.97 -7.99
CA HIS A 17 -4.33 2.07 -9.14
C HIS A 17 -3.66 2.64 -10.40
N HIS A 18 -3.95 3.91 -10.73
CA HIS A 18 -3.32 4.59 -11.86
C HIS A 18 -1.79 4.67 -11.72
N MET A 19 -1.28 5.04 -10.54
CA MET A 19 0.17 5.11 -10.30
C MET A 19 0.88 3.75 -10.45
N ILE A 20 0.20 2.66 -10.07
CA ILE A 20 0.70 1.28 -10.21
C ILE A 20 0.72 0.87 -11.68
N GLN A 21 -0.34 1.16 -12.44
CA GLN A 21 -0.44 0.84 -13.88
C GLN A 21 0.62 1.59 -14.70
N GLU A 22 0.85 2.86 -14.40
CA GLU A 22 1.89 3.69 -15.04
C GLU A 22 3.31 3.32 -14.60
N GLY A 23 3.47 2.36 -13.68
CA GLY A 23 4.79 1.96 -13.18
C GLY A 23 5.50 3.05 -12.36
N THR A 24 4.79 4.10 -11.93
CA THR A 24 5.37 5.22 -11.18
C THR A 24 5.46 4.96 -9.67
N ALA A 25 4.73 3.95 -9.18
CA ALA A 25 4.76 3.56 -7.78
C ALA A 25 4.63 2.05 -7.57
N VAL A 26 5.04 1.59 -6.39
CA VAL A 26 4.82 0.24 -5.89
C VAL A 26 3.81 0.30 -4.75
N LEU A 27 2.87 -0.65 -4.74
CA LEU A 27 1.89 -0.79 -3.67
C LEU A 27 2.43 -1.76 -2.61
N LEU A 28 2.42 -1.33 -1.35
CA LEU A 28 2.80 -2.14 -0.20
C LEU A 28 1.57 -2.32 0.70
N ASP A 29 1.13 -3.57 0.83
CA ASP A 29 0.07 -3.97 1.73
C ASP A 29 0.62 -4.22 3.13
N VAL A 30 0.15 -3.44 4.10
CA VAL A 30 0.60 -3.48 5.51
C VAL A 30 -0.33 -4.25 6.44
N ARG A 31 -1.27 -5.02 5.87
CA ARG A 31 -2.15 -5.92 6.63
C ARG A 31 -1.43 -7.18 7.10
N GLU A 32 -2.11 -7.97 7.91
CA GLU A 32 -1.59 -9.28 8.32
C GLU A 32 -1.58 -10.27 7.14
N ALA A 33 -0.82 -11.36 7.28
CA ALA A 33 -0.58 -12.30 6.19
C ALA A 33 -1.84 -13.06 5.74
N ASP A 34 -2.75 -13.34 6.65
CA ASP A 34 -4.05 -13.94 6.34
C ASP A 34 -4.93 -13.01 5.51
N GLU A 35 -5.03 -11.73 5.89
CA GLU A 35 -5.74 -10.70 5.11
C GLU A 35 -5.16 -10.55 3.70
N TYR A 36 -3.84 -10.47 3.58
CA TYR A 36 -3.16 -10.37 2.29
C TYR A 36 -3.40 -11.61 1.42
N ARG A 37 -3.22 -12.81 1.97
CA ARG A 37 -3.40 -14.07 1.22
C ARG A 37 -4.84 -14.28 0.76
N ALA A 38 -5.82 -13.84 1.54
CA ALA A 38 -7.24 -13.95 1.20
C ALA A 38 -7.62 -13.04 0.02
N GLY A 39 -7.02 -11.86 -0.07
CA GLY A 39 -7.23 -10.95 -1.19
C GLY A 39 -6.48 -9.65 -1.05
N HIS A 40 -5.67 -9.30 -2.05
CA HIS A 40 -4.88 -8.07 -2.14
C HIS A 40 -4.95 -7.49 -3.55
N ALA A 41 -4.48 -6.25 -3.73
CA ALA A 41 -4.36 -5.65 -5.04
C ALA A 41 -3.25 -6.36 -5.87
N PRO A 42 -3.47 -6.65 -7.17
CA PRO A 42 -2.49 -7.33 -8.01
C PRO A 42 -1.12 -6.65 -8.01
N GLY A 43 -0.06 -7.45 -7.83
CA GLY A 43 1.32 -6.96 -7.83
C GLY A 43 1.70 -6.14 -6.60
N ALA A 44 0.84 -6.06 -5.58
CA ALA A 44 1.23 -5.50 -4.28
C ALA A 44 2.35 -6.34 -3.64
N LEU A 45 3.26 -5.67 -2.95
CA LEU A 45 4.19 -6.31 -2.02
C LEU A 45 3.52 -6.43 -0.65
N HIS A 46 3.97 -7.38 0.17
CA HIS A 46 3.43 -7.59 1.51
C HIS A 46 4.47 -7.29 2.59
N MET A 47 4.10 -6.44 3.55
CA MET A 47 4.89 -6.18 4.75
C MET A 47 3.97 -5.71 5.88
N PRO A 48 3.61 -6.57 6.85
CA PRO A 48 2.73 -6.19 7.96
C PRO A 48 3.25 -4.97 8.72
N LEU A 49 2.37 -4.10 9.22
CA LEU A 49 2.71 -2.88 9.96
C LEU A 49 3.70 -3.10 11.13
N SER A 50 3.70 -4.29 11.73
CA SER A 50 4.65 -4.65 12.79
C SER A 50 6.12 -4.55 12.36
N ARG A 51 6.42 -4.75 11.07
CA ARG A 51 7.77 -4.66 10.49
C ARG A 51 8.30 -3.21 10.51
N PRO A 52 7.66 -2.21 9.88
CA PRO A 52 8.10 -0.83 9.99
C PRO A 52 8.03 -0.34 11.44
N ALA A 53 7.06 -0.76 12.25
CA ALA A 53 7.04 -0.40 13.68
C ALA A 53 8.30 -0.88 14.43
N ALA A 54 8.85 -2.04 14.07
CA ALA A 54 10.06 -2.61 14.65
C ALA A 54 11.38 -2.09 14.06
N GLY A 55 11.36 -1.14 13.11
CA GLY A 55 12.58 -0.60 12.51
C GLY A 55 12.90 -1.10 11.11
N ALA A 56 12.14 -2.06 10.57
CA ALA A 56 12.43 -2.58 9.24
C ALA A 56 12.12 -1.54 8.16
N ASP A 57 12.99 -1.48 7.15
CA ASP A 57 12.76 -0.72 5.93
C ASP A 57 11.83 -1.50 4.99
N PRO A 58 11.05 -0.80 4.14
CA PRO A 58 10.24 -1.46 3.12
C PRO A 58 11.14 -2.21 2.13
N PRO A 59 10.61 -3.25 1.45
CA PRO A 59 11.37 -3.90 0.40
C PRO A 59 11.76 -2.87 -0.66
N ASP A 60 12.98 -3.00 -1.21
CA ASP A 60 13.47 -2.11 -2.26
C ASP A 60 12.49 -2.12 -3.44
N GLY A 61 11.75 -1.02 -3.59
CA GLY A 61 11.03 -0.73 -4.81
C GLY A 61 12.04 -0.44 -5.93
N PRO A 62 11.69 -0.64 -7.21
CA PRO A 62 12.56 -0.25 -8.31
C PRO A 62 12.98 1.21 -8.17
N ALA A 63 14.27 1.48 -8.31
CA ALA A 63 14.87 2.80 -8.10
C ALA A 63 14.06 3.90 -8.82
N GLY A 64 13.62 4.92 -8.07
CA GLY A 64 12.85 6.05 -8.60
C GLY A 64 11.33 5.92 -8.58
N ARG A 65 10.77 4.78 -8.14
CA ARG A 65 9.31 4.63 -7.95
C ARG A 65 8.87 5.07 -6.56
N GLY A 66 7.72 5.74 -6.48
CA GLY A 66 7.11 6.10 -5.19
C GLY A 66 6.55 4.89 -4.44
N LEU A 67 6.39 5.00 -3.12
CA LEU A 67 5.77 3.97 -2.30
C LEU A 67 4.33 4.35 -1.94
N VAL A 68 3.38 3.47 -2.25
CA VAL A 68 1.96 3.62 -1.87
C VAL A 68 1.65 2.56 -0.84
N LEU A 69 1.09 2.95 0.30
CA LEU A 69 0.77 2.07 1.41
C LEU A 69 -0.74 1.83 1.48
N ILE A 70 -1.14 0.57 1.59
CA ILE A 70 -2.54 0.19 1.72
C ILE A 70 -2.73 -0.74 2.91
N CYS A 71 -3.86 -0.60 3.59
CA CYS A 71 -4.30 -1.56 4.57
C CYS A 71 -5.79 -1.85 4.37
N ARG A 72 -6.49 -2.37 5.38
CA ARG A 72 -7.93 -2.66 5.25
C ARG A 72 -8.77 -1.40 5.01
N SER A 73 -8.74 -0.45 5.94
CA SER A 73 -9.61 0.75 5.95
C SER A 73 -8.87 2.09 5.92
N GLY A 74 -7.54 2.07 5.77
CA GLY A 74 -6.68 3.27 5.71
C GLY A 74 -5.99 3.68 7.02
N ARG A 75 -6.36 3.10 8.17
CA ARG A 75 -5.75 3.43 9.48
C ARG A 75 -4.27 2.99 9.57
N ARG A 76 -4.01 1.69 9.39
CA ARG A 76 -2.65 1.09 9.53
C ARG A 76 -1.68 1.62 8.48
N SER A 77 -2.16 1.88 7.25
CA SER A 77 -1.33 2.43 6.17
C SER A 77 -0.89 3.87 6.45
N ARG A 78 -1.75 4.69 7.06
CA ARG A 78 -1.37 6.03 7.52
C ARG A 78 -0.31 5.96 8.63
N ASP A 79 -0.46 5.04 9.57
CA ASP A 79 0.52 4.86 10.65
C ASP A 79 1.87 4.37 10.09
N ALA A 80 1.86 3.44 9.14
CA ALA A 80 3.06 3.02 8.40
C ALA A 80 3.73 4.19 7.67
N ALA A 81 2.96 5.05 7.00
CA ALA A 81 3.49 6.20 6.28
C ALA A 81 4.22 7.18 7.22
N HIS A 82 3.67 7.41 8.41
CA HIS A 82 4.33 8.24 9.44
C HIS A 82 5.62 7.61 9.96
N LEU A 83 5.63 6.30 10.23
CA LEU A 83 6.83 5.58 10.68
C LEU A 83 7.95 5.67 9.64
N LEU A 84 7.61 5.50 8.37
CA LEU A 84 8.53 5.57 7.24
C LEU A 84 9.02 7.01 6.99
N ALA A 85 8.14 8.00 7.11
CA ALA A 85 8.52 9.41 6.99
C ALA A 85 9.55 9.82 8.06
N GLY A 86 9.43 9.31 9.28
CA GLY A 86 10.41 9.50 10.35
C GLY A 86 11.82 8.96 10.04
N ARG A 87 11.95 8.12 9.00
CA ARG A 87 13.20 7.54 8.51
C ARG A 87 13.64 8.11 7.16
N GLY A 88 12.95 9.14 6.66
CA GLY A 88 13.22 9.75 5.36
C GLY A 88 12.69 8.95 4.16
N VAL A 89 11.85 7.94 4.39
CA VAL A 89 11.22 7.17 3.32
C VAL A 89 9.94 7.87 2.87
N ALA A 90 9.95 8.39 1.64
CA ALA A 90 8.80 9.07 1.05
C ALA A 90 7.71 8.05 0.65
N SER A 91 6.51 8.24 1.19
CA SER A 91 5.36 7.38 0.91
C SER A 91 4.04 8.16 0.97
N VAL A 92 3.00 7.57 0.39
CA VAL A 92 1.61 8.03 0.50
C VAL A 92 0.71 6.88 0.96
N ASP A 93 -0.36 7.15 1.70
CA ASP A 93 -1.35 6.13 2.07
C ASP A 93 -2.65 6.20 1.25
N VAL A 94 -3.28 5.04 1.09
CA VAL A 94 -4.57 4.91 0.41
C VAL A 94 -5.72 5.14 1.38
N ILE A 95 -6.53 6.16 1.09
CA ILE A 95 -7.77 6.47 1.80
C ILE A 95 -8.76 5.32 1.60
N GLY A 96 -9.39 4.86 2.68
CA GLY A 96 -10.37 3.78 2.65
C GLY A 96 -9.79 2.38 2.46
N GLY A 97 -8.50 2.28 2.14
CA GLY A 97 -7.79 1.01 2.05
C GLY A 97 -8.35 0.03 1.01
N MET A 98 -8.22 -1.26 1.29
CA MET A 98 -8.73 -2.36 0.48
C MET A 98 -10.26 -2.42 0.46
N ASP A 99 -10.94 -1.94 1.51
CA ASP A 99 -12.41 -1.87 1.55
C ASP A 99 -12.91 -0.99 0.38
N ASP A 100 -12.38 0.24 0.25
CA ASP A 100 -12.73 1.14 -0.84
C ASP A 100 -12.14 0.70 -2.19
N TRP A 101 -10.98 0.05 -2.20
CA TRP A 101 -10.42 -0.56 -3.41
C TRP A 101 -11.40 -1.56 -4.04
N ALA A 102 -11.90 -2.49 -3.23
CA ALA A 102 -12.85 -3.51 -3.66
C ALA A 102 -14.22 -2.91 -3.99
N ALA A 103 -14.72 -1.96 -3.18
CA ALA A 103 -16.00 -1.29 -3.43
C ALA A 103 -16.04 -0.54 -4.78
N ARG A 104 -14.88 -0.14 -5.30
CA ARG A 104 -14.72 0.48 -6.63
C ARG A 104 -14.61 -0.52 -7.77
N GLY A 105 -14.71 -1.82 -7.50
CA GLY A 105 -14.58 -2.88 -8.50
C GLY A 105 -13.15 -3.06 -9.02
N LEU A 106 -12.14 -2.52 -8.33
CA LEU A 106 -10.75 -2.77 -8.68
C LEU A 106 -10.39 -4.23 -8.36
N LEU A 107 -9.54 -4.83 -9.19
CA LEU A 107 -9.21 -6.24 -9.09
C LEU A 107 -8.59 -6.58 -7.72
N VAL A 108 -9.03 -7.70 -7.14
CA VAL A 108 -8.51 -8.30 -5.91
C VAL A 108 -8.11 -9.74 -6.20
N THR A 109 -6.88 -10.10 -5.86
CA THR A 109 -6.31 -11.43 -6.08
C THR A 109 -5.93 -12.11 -4.77
N ASP A 110 -6.18 -13.42 -4.67
CA ASP A 110 -5.66 -14.24 -3.58
C ASP A 110 -4.16 -14.55 -3.75
N ALA A 111 -3.56 -15.27 -2.81
CA ALA A 111 -2.15 -15.67 -2.86
C ALA A 111 -1.77 -16.54 -4.08
N HIS A 112 -2.75 -17.06 -4.82
CA HIS A 112 -2.57 -17.90 -6.00
C HIS A 112 -2.90 -17.15 -7.31
N GLY A 113 -3.17 -15.85 -7.25
CA GLY A 113 -3.52 -15.03 -8.40
C GLY A 113 -4.96 -15.24 -8.91
N ARG A 114 -5.81 -15.90 -8.13
CA ARG A 114 -7.25 -16.08 -8.44
C ARG A 114 -8.06 -14.95 -7.83
N ALA A 115 -9.35 -14.87 -8.12
CA ALA A 115 -10.24 -13.91 -7.45
C ALA A 115 -10.14 -14.05 -5.92
N GLY A 116 -9.79 -12.95 -5.24
CA GLY A 116 -9.66 -12.88 -3.79
C GLY A 116 -10.77 -12.06 -3.14
N GLY A 117 -10.76 -12.03 -1.81
CA GLY A 117 -11.70 -11.26 -0.99
C GLY A 117 -10.99 -10.42 0.07
N VAL A 118 -11.54 -9.24 0.36
CA VAL A 118 -11.08 -8.39 1.47
C VAL A 118 -11.75 -8.90 2.74
N ILE A 119 -10.93 -9.30 3.72
CA ILE A 119 -11.39 -9.82 5.02
C ILE A 119 -10.84 -9.01 6.19
#